data_AF-A0A0D1IBH9-F1
#
_entry.id   AF-A0A0D1IBH9-F1
#
_cell.length_a   1.000
_cell.length_b   1.000
_cell.length_c   1.000
_cell.angle_alpha   90.00
_cell.angle_beta   90.00
_cell.angle_gamma   90.00
#
_symmetry.space_group_name_H-M   'P 1'
#
loop_
_entity.id
_entity.type
_entity.pdbx_description
1 polymer ?
#
loop_
_entity_poly.entity_id
_entity_poly.type
_entity_poly.pdbx_seq_one_letter_code
_entity_poly.pdbx_strand_id
1 'polypeptide(L)'
;MIVQLQSLPYILKSSKEDSEKVIQNVLSVARECLQEVRSVVHQMGRSESMVGLTALRGLIHQVEERSGLHVSLDTAGLSEESWPPNVSETIYRILQEALTNIIRHADASHAAAVISNDKSHLYVTITDEGQFTGSLTYGFGLTG
;
A
#
# COMPACT_ATOMS: atom_id res chain seq x y z
N MET A 1 -25.43 -7.34 -7.72
CA MET A 1 -25.23 -6.03 -7.04
C MET A 1 -26.35 -5.03 -7.35
N ILE A 2 -26.65 -4.71 -8.62
CA ILE A 2 -27.71 -3.75 -8.99
C ILE A 2 -29.09 -4.15 -8.42
N VAL A 3 -29.47 -5.42 -8.48
CA VAL A 3 -30.79 -5.90 -8.01
C VAL A 3 -31.00 -5.75 -6.49
N GLN A 4 -29.94 -5.93 -5.68
CA GLN A 4 -30.02 -5.77 -4.21
C GLN A 4 -29.96 -4.30 -3.77
N LEU A 5 -29.23 -3.45 -4.50
CA LEU A 5 -29.22 -2.00 -4.29
C LEU A 5 -30.54 -1.34 -4.74
N GLN A 6 -31.21 -1.91 -5.75
CA GLN A 6 -32.52 -1.44 -6.22
C GLN A 6 -33.67 -1.79 -5.27
N SER A 7 -33.54 -2.83 -4.43
CA SER A 7 -34.55 -3.22 -3.45
C SER A 7 -34.39 -2.54 -2.09
N LEU A 8 -33.27 -1.86 -1.85
CA LEU A 8 -32.95 -1.10 -0.62
C LEU A 8 -34.06 -0.11 -0.19
N PRO A 9 -34.69 0.66 -1.10
CA PRO A 9 -35.81 1.54 -0.75
C PRO A 9 -37.06 0.80 -0.25
N TYR A 10 -37.24 -0.47 -0.65
CA TYR A 10 -38.39 -1.30 -0.28
C TYR A 10 -38.15 -2.02 1.05
N ILE A 11 -36.90 -2.38 1.33
CA ILE A 11 -36.47 -3.12 2.52
C ILE A 11 -36.30 -2.19 3.73
N LEU A 12 -35.96 -0.91 3.52
CA LEU A 12 -35.97 0.12 4.58
C LEU A 12 -37.37 0.36 5.19
N LYS A 13 -38.43 -0.19 4.58
CA LYS A 13 -39.80 -0.21 5.13
C LYS A 13 -40.12 -1.49 5.91
N SER A 14 -39.20 -2.46 5.96
CA SER A 14 -39.31 -3.75 6.66
C SER A 14 -38.79 -3.65 8.10
N SER A 15 -38.77 -4.77 8.84
CA SER A 15 -38.30 -4.79 10.23
C SER A 15 -36.85 -4.30 10.34
N LYS A 16 -36.51 -3.68 11.49
CA LYS A 16 -35.17 -3.14 11.75
C LYS A 16 -34.08 -4.22 11.60
N GLU A 17 -34.38 -5.44 12.01
CA GLU A 17 -33.45 -6.57 11.99
C GLU A 17 -33.17 -7.08 10.56
N ASP A 18 -34.17 -7.07 9.68
CA ASP A 18 -34.00 -7.44 8.27
C ASP A 18 -33.21 -6.38 7.50
N SER A 19 -33.45 -5.10 7.81
CA SER A 19 -32.69 -3.99 7.23
C SER A 19 -31.21 -4.04 7.60
N GLU A 20 -30.89 -4.32 8.88
CA GLU A 20 -29.50 -4.45 9.34
C GLU A 20 -28.78 -5.62 8.66
N LYS A 21 -29.42 -6.79 8.52
CA LYS A 21 -28.84 -7.94 7.82
C LYS A 21 -28.54 -7.64 6.35
N VAL A 22 -29.46 -6.99 5.64
CA VAL A 22 -29.27 -6.64 4.23
C VAL A 22 -28.17 -5.60 4.06
N ILE A 23 -28.10 -4.58 4.93
CA ILE A 23 -27.02 -3.59 4.90
C ILE A 23 -25.66 -4.24 5.14
N GLN A 24 -25.55 -5.16 6.11
CA GLN A 24 -24.31 -5.91 6.36
C GLN A 24 -23.89 -6.76 5.16
N ASN A 25 -24.84 -7.43 4.51
CA ASN A 25 -24.56 -8.21 3.29
C ASN A 25 -24.07 -7.32 2.15
N VAL A 26 -24.72 -6.17 1.91
CA VAL A 26 -24.29 -5.20 0.88
C VAL A 26 -22.90 -4.66 1.19
N LEU A 27 -22.60 -4.35 2.46
CA LEU A 27 -21.27 -3.92 2.89
C LEU A 27 -20.21 -5.01 2.71
N SER A 28 -20.53 -6.27 3.00
CA SER A 28 -19.61 -7.41 2.78
C SER A 28 -19.26 -7.54 1.31
N VAL A 29 -20.27 -7.58 0.44
CA VAL A 29 -20.08 -7.71 -1.01
C VAL A 29 -19.32 -6.50 -1.57
N ALA A 30 -19.60 -5.29 -1.11
CA ALA A 30 -18.86 -4.11 -1.52
C ALA A 30 -17.38 -4.16 -1.11
N ARG A 31 -17.08 -4.70 0.09
CA ARG A 31 -15.70 -4.90 0.56
C ARG A 31 -14.98 -5.97 -0.27
N GLU A 32 -15.65 -7.08 -0.59
CA GLU A 32 -15.11 -8.13 -1.45
C GLU A 32 -14.79 -7.60 -2.86
N CYS A 33 -15.71 -6.87 -3.48
CA CYS A 33 -15.45 -6.26 -4.79
C CYS A 33 -14.29 -5.25 -4.75
N LEU A 34 -14.17 -4.46 -3.68
CA LEU A 34 -13.03 -3.55 -3.50
C LEU A 34 -11.71 -4.32 -3.33
N GLN A 35 -11.73 -5.47 -2.67
CA GLN A 35 -10.55 -6.35 -2.56
C GLN A 35 -10.17 -6.95 -3.90
N GLU A 36 -11.12 -7.42 -4.70
CA GLU A 36 -10.88 -7.94 -6.05
C GLU A 36 -10.28 -6.87 -6.98
N VAL A 37 -10.87 -5.67 -7.02
CA VAL A 37 -10.34 -4.55 -7.81
C VAL A 37 -8.92 -4.20 -7.37
N ARG A 38 -8.66 -4.15 -6.06
CA ARG A 38 -7.30 -3.92 -5.54
C ARG A 38 -6.34 -5.01 -5.96
N SER A 39 -6.73 -6.28 -5.92
CA SER A 39 -5.90 -7.41 -6.35
C SER A 39 -5.54 -7.32 -7.84
N VAL A 40 -6.52 -6.99 -8.69
CA VAL A 40 -6.28 -6.80 -10.14
C VAL A 40 -5.35 -5.62 -10.40
N VAL A 41 -5.58 -4.46 -9.77
CA VAL A 41 -4.67 -3.30 -9.86
C VAL A 41 -3.27 -3.66 -9.36
N HIS A 42 -3.18 -4.48 -8.31
CA HIS A 42 -1.91 -4.94 -7.76
C HIS A 42 -1.15 -5.85 -8.73
N GLN A 43 -1.86 -6.77 -9.40
CA GLN A 43 -1.32 -7.66 -10.43
C GLN A 43 -0.91 -6.90 -11.70
N MET A 44 -1.66 -5.87 -12.08
CA MET A 44 -1.32 -4.97 -13.19
C MET A 44 -0.05 -4.14 -12.91
N GLY A 45 0.24 -3.86 -11.63
CA GLY A 45 1.49 -3.23 -11.19
C GLY A 45 2.73 -4.12 -11.35
N ARG A 46 2.58 -5.42 -11.67
CA ARG A 46 3.69 -6.34 -11.96
C ARG A 46 4.21 -6.20 -13.39
N SER A 47 4.13 -5.00 -13.96
CA SER A 47 4.81 -4.72 -15.23
C SER A 47 6.31 -4.91 -15.00
N GLU A 48 6.98 -5.55 -15.97
CA GLU A 48 8.37 -6.06 -15.97
C GLU A 48 9.46 -5.01 -15.63
N SER A 49 9.07 -3.80 -15.25
CA SER A 49 9.92 -2.67 -14.85
C SER A 49 10.17 -2.56 -13.35
N MET A 50 9.59 -3.43 -12.52
CA MET A 50 9.65 -3.34 -11.05
C MET A 50 10.81 -4.15 -10.44
N VAL A 51 11.99 -4.07 -11.04
CA VAL A 51 13.17 -4.86 -10.61
C VAL A 51 14.31 -3.94 -10.18
N GLY A 52 14.90 -4.26 -9.04
CA GLY A 52 16.12 -3.63 -8.55
C GLY A 52 15.98 -2.14 -8.19
N LEU A 53 17.14 -1.48 -8.10
CA LEU A 53 17.27 -0.11 -7.60
C LEU A 53 16.59 0.93 -8.50
N THR A 54 16.52 0.70 -9.81
CA THR A 54 15.87 1.62 -10.76
C THR A 54 14.39 1.78 -10.46
N ALA A 55 13.70 0.67 -10.15
CA ALA A 55 12.29 0.72 -9.78
C ALA A 55 12.04 1.50 -8.49
N LEU A 56 12.91 1.33 -7.50
CA LEU A 56 12.83 2.05 -6.22
C LEU A 56 13.07 3.55 -6.40
N ARG A 57 14.08 3.92 -7.19
CA ARG A 57 14.34 5.33 -7.55
C ARG A 57 13.16 5.95 -8.30
N GLY A 58 12.56 5.20 -9.24
CA GLY A 58 11.37 5.64 -9.97
C GLY A 58 10.14 5.83 -9.08
N LEU A 59 9.95 4.97 -8.07
CA LEU A 59 8.90 5.13 -7.07
C LEU A 59 9.12 6.38 -6.20
N ILE A 60 10.35 6.58 -5.71
CA ILE A 60 10.72 7.76 -4.93
C ILE A 60 10.43 9.02 -5.72
N HIS A 61 10.92 9.11 -6.96
CA HIS A 61 10.72 10.29 -7.79
C HIS A 61 9.24 10.64 -7.99
N GLN A 62 8.39 9.64 -8.25
CA GLN A 62 6.94 9.84 -8.37
C GLN A 62 6.29 10.34 -7.08
N VAL A 63 6.80 9.90 -5.92
CA VAL A 63 6.32 10.34 -4.61
C VAL A 63 6.70 11.79 -4.37
N GLU A 64 7.95 12.16 -4.64
CA GLU A 64 8.46 13.53 -4.48
C GLU A 64 7.67 14.52 -5.34
N GLU A 65 7.42 14.20 -6.62
CA GLU A 65 6.65 15.04 -7.53
C GLU A 65 5.20 15.30 -7.10
N ARG A 66 4.58 14.33 -6.41
CA ARG A 66 3.14 14.35 -6.10
C ARG A 66 2.81 14.82 -4.70
N SER A 67 3.74 14.68 -3.76
CA SER A 67 3.46 14.88 -2.33
C SER A 67 4.28 16.00 -1.68
N GLY A 68 5.39 16.42 -2.30
CA GLY A 68 6.32 17.37 -1.69
C GLY A 68 7.19 16.77 -0.56
N LEU A 69 7.04 15.48 -0.26
CA LEU A 69 7.94 14.72 0.62
C LEU A 69 9.26 14.49 -0.11
N HIS A 70 10.38 14.89 0.47
CA HIS A 70 11.72 14.56 -0.07
C HIS A 70 12.20 13.22 0.49
N VAL A 71 12.69 12.33 -0.37
CA VAL A 71 13.11 10.98 0.06
C VAL A 71 14.55 10.71 -0.37
N SER A 72 15.42 10.51 0.62
CA SER A 72 16.79 10.06 0.38
C SER A 72 16.85 8.53 0.27
N LEU A 73 17.65 8.02 -0.68
CA LEU A 73 17.90 6.58 -0.85
C LEU A 73 19.40 6.30 -0.72
N ASP A 74 19.75 5.57 0.34
CA ASP A 74 21.09 5.02 0.53
C ASP A 74 21.09 3.51 0.27
N THR A 75 22.00 3.06 -0.58
CA THR A 75 22.16 1.65 -0.97
C THR A 75 23.54 1.15 -0.58
N ALA A 76 24.00 1.49 0.63
CA ALA A 76 25.27 1.18 1.27
C ALA A 76 26.08 0.02 0.63
N GLY A 77 26.84 0.32 -0.43
CA GLY A 77 27.74 -0.62 -1.08
C GLY A 77 27.09 -1.76 -1.88
N LEU A 78 25.77 -1.73 -2.09
CA LEU A 78 25.08 -2.65 -2.98
C LEU A 78 25.54 -2.39 -4.42
N SER A 79 26.22 -3.35 -5.03
CA SER A 79 26.32 -3.45 -6.49
C SER A 79 24.88 -3.53 -7.05
N GLU A 80 24.66 -3.15 -8.30
CA GLU A 80 23.37 -3.34 -9.01
C GLU A 80 22.97 -4.84 -9.15
N GLU A 81 23.58 -5.72 -8.34
CA GLU A 81 23.28 -7.13 -8.22
C GLU A 81 21.78 -7.31 -8.01
N SER A 82 21.18 -7.75 -9.11
CA SER A 82 19.77 -7.97 -9.30
C SER A 82 19.29 -8.91 -8.20
N TRP A 83 18.65 -8.35 -7.18
CA TRP A 83 17.96 -9.16 -6.19
C TRP A 83 16.99 -10.08 -6.93
N PRO A 84 16.78 -11.31 -6.45
CA PRO A 84 15.76 -12.20 -7.01
C PRO A 84 14.46 -11.42 -7.24
N PRO A 85 13.74 -11.60 -8.36
CA PRO A 85 12.60 -10.76 -8.72
C PRO A 85 11.54 -10.64 -7.61
N ASN A 86 11.29 -11.73 -6.88
CA ASN A 86 10.41 -11.76 -5.72
C ASN A 86 10.90 -10.86 -4.56
N VAL A 87 12.21 -10.81 -4.32
CA VAL A 87 12.83 -9.93 -3.32
C VAL A 87 12.73 -8.47 -3.76
N SER A 88 13.04 -8.17 -5.02
CA SER A 88 12.86 -6.83 -5.60
C SER A 88 11.42 -6.33 -5.46
N GLU A 89 10.45 -7.17 -5.82
CA GLU A 89 9.02 -6.85 -5.68
C GLU A 89 8.65 -6.60 -4.21
N THR A 90 9.12 -7.43 -3.30
CA THR A 90 8.86 -7.28 -1.86
C THR A 90 9.38 -5.95 -1.33
N ILE A 91 10.62 -5.58 -1.66
CA ILE A 91 11.22 -4.30 -1.22
C ILE A 91 10.44 -3.12 -1.79
N TYR A 92 10.06 -3.20 -3.07
CA TYR A 92 9.26 -2.14 -3.69
C TYR A 92 7.93 -1.96 -2.97
N ARG A 93 7.23 -3.06 -2.63
CA ARG A 93 5.96 -2.99 -1.91
C ARG A 93 6.13 -2.42 -0.50
N ILE A 94 7.18 -2.83 0.21
CA ILE A 94 7.53 -2.28 1.53
C ILE A 94 7.75 -0.76 1.42
N LEU A 95 8.54 -0.31 0.44
CA LEU A 95 8.81 1.10 0.24
C LEU A 95 7.55 1.87 -0.15
N GLN A 96 6.74 1.32 -1.06
CA GLN A 96 5.47 1.93 -1.50
C GLN A 96 4.51 2.14 -0.34
N GLU A 97 4.32 1.13 0.49
CA GLU A 97 3.40 1.20 1.63
C GLU A 97 3.96 2.14 2.71
N ALA A 98 5.26 2.07 3.01
CA ALA A 98 5.89 2.97 3.97
C ALA A 98 5.75 4.44 3.56
N LEU A 99 6.05 4.78 2.30
CA LEU A 99 5.88 6.15 1.79
C LEU A 99 4.41 6.58 1.79
N THR A 100 3.49 5.67 1.42
CA THR A 100 2.05 5.95 1.50
C THR A 100 1.63 6.28 2.93
N ASN A 101 2.14 5.55 3.92
CA ASN A 101 1.85 5.78 5.33
C ASN A 101 2.44 7.11 5.83
N ILE A 102 3.67 7.44 5.45
CA ILE A 102 4.30 8.72 5.78
C ILE A 102 3.46 9.89 5.25
N ILE A 103 3.11 9.86 3.96
CA ILE A 103 2.30 10.91 3.30
C ILE A 103 0.94 11.08 3.98
N ARG A 104 0.32 9.97 4.43
CA ARG A 104 -1.02 10.01 5.02
C ARG A 104 -1.04 10.37 6.50
N HIS A 105 0.02 10.07 7.23
CA HIS A 105 -0.06 9.97 8.69
C HIS A 105 1.04 10.70 9.46
N ALA A 106 2.15 11.08 8.82
CA ALA A 106 3.32 11.58 9.54
C ALA A 106 3.51 13.10 9.50
N ASP A 107 2.88 13.83 8.57
CA ASP A 107 3.16 15.27 8.36
C ASP A 107 4.68 15.56 8.25
N ALA A 108 5.39 14.71 7.49
CA ALA A 108 6.83 14.77 7.31
C ALA A 108 7.21 15.52 6.04
N SER A 109 8.27 16.34 6.10
CA SER A 109 8.92 16.93 4.91
C SER A 109 10.02 16.04 4.33
N HIS A 110 10.66 15.21 5.15
CA HIS A 110 11.73 14.32 4.72
C HIS A 110 11.52 12.88 5.20
N ALA A 111 11.96 11.95 4.35
CA ALA A 111 12.13 10.55 4.68
C ALA A 111 13.48 10.02 4.18
N ALA A 112 13.95 8.95 4.80
CA ALA A 112 15.16 8.23 4.40
C ALA A 112 14.86 6.75 4.26
N ALA A 113 15.23 6.19 3.12
CA ALA A 113 15.23 4.76 2.83
C ALA A 113 16.68 4.28 2.76
N VAL A 114 17.04 3.33 3.63
CA VAL A 114 18.36 2.70 3.66
C VAL A 114 18.19 1.23 3.35
N ILE A 115 18.90 0.77 2.32
CA ILE A 115 18.94 -0.63 1.93
C ILE A 115 20.38 -1.12 2.07
N SER A 116 20.57 -2.14 2.87
CA SER A 116 21.87 -2.76 3.12
C SER A 116 21.74 -4.27 3.15
N ASN A 117 22.83 -4.98 2.88
CA ASN A 117 22.89 -6.43 3.02
C ASN A 117 24.04 -6.85 3.92
N ASP A 118 23.86 -8.00 4.57
CA ASP A 118 24.97 -8.81 5.07
C ASP A 118 25.10 -10.08 4.21
N LYS A 119 25.88 -11.06 4.68
CA LYS A 119 26.12 -12.31 3.93
C LYS A 119 24.87 -13.15 3.68
N SER A 120 23.78 -12.95 4.44
CA SER A 120 22.59 -13.80 4.40
C SER A 120 21.26 -13.03 4.45
N HIS A 121 21.27 -11.76 4.80
CA HIS A 121 20.07 -10.95 4.98
C HIS A 121 20.15 -9.64 4.20
N LEU A 122 18.96 -9.18 3.81
CA LEU A 122 18.74 -7.84 3.30
C LEU A 122 17.96 -7.06 4.35
N TYR A 123 18.45 -5.87 4.67
CA TYR A 123 17.81 -4.93 5.59
C TYR A 123 17.27 -3.75 4.80
N VAL A 124 16.00 -3.45 5.04
CA VAL A 124 15.32 -2.27 4.49
C VAL A 124 14.84 -1.45 5.68
N THR A 125 15.36 -0.23 5.82
CA THR A 125 14.99 0.70 6.88
C THR A 125 14.38 1.93 6.24
N ILE A 126 13.13 2.26 6.61
CA ILE A 126 12.47 3.50 6.22
C ILE A 126 12.23 4.32 7.48
N THR A 127 12.64 5.58 7.45
CA THR A 127 12.48 6.54 8.54
C THR A 127 11.92 7.84 8.00
N ASP A 128 11.11 8.51 8.79
CA ASP A 128 10.62 9.86 8.52
C ASP A 128 10.86 10.76 9.74
N GLU A 129 10.87 12.06 9.53
CA GLU A 129 11.01 13.07 10.60
C GLU A 129 9.66 13.59 11.12
N GLY A 130 8.56 12.93 10.74
CA GLY A 130 7.22 13.36 11.06
C GLY A 130 6.77 12.96 12.47
N GLN A 131 5.52 13.31 12.77
CA GLN A 131 4.84 12.90 13.98
C GLN A 131 3.54 12.17 13.62
N PHE A 132 3.38 10.97 14.17
CA PHE A 132 2.13 10.24 14.05
C PHE A 132 1.03 10.91 14.88
N THR A 133 -0.01 11.42 14.22
CA THR A 133 -1.10 12.17 14.87
C THR A 133 -2.42 11.39 14.95
N GLY A 134 -2.44 10.12 14.52
CA GLY A 134 -3.66 9.30 14.41
C GLY A 134 -3.82 8.21 15.47
N SER A 135 -4.86 7.39 15.30
CA SER A 135 -5.01 6.10 15.98
C SER A 135 -4.48 4.97 15.10
N LEU A 136 -3.63 4.10 15.66
CA LEU A 136 -3.11 2.92 14.96
C LEU A 136 -4.26 2.03 14.47
N THR A 137 -4.47 2.04 13.15
CA THR A 137 -5.43 1.15 12.49
C THR A 137 -4.64 0.23 11.58
N TYR A 138 -4.56 -1.05 11.94
CA TYR A 138 -3.83 -2.02 11.14
C TYR A 138 -4.55 -2.22 9.80
N GLY A 139 -3.90 -1.80 8.72
CA GLY A 139 -4.28 -2.14 7.36
C GLY A 139 -3.74 -3.50 6.93
N PHE A 140 -3.91 -3.84 5.65
CA PHE A 140 -3.38 -5.07 5.04
C PHE A 140 -1.88 -4.99 4.69
N GLY A 141 -1.13 -4.06 5.30
CA GLY A 141 0.17 -3.57 4.80
C GLY A 141 1.27 -4.62 4.57
N LEU A 142 1.09 -5.85 5.06
CA LEU A 142 2.01 -6.97 4.87
C LEU A 142 1.31 -8.33 4.60
N THR A 143 0.01 -8.36 4.29
CA THR A 143 -0.70 -9.64 3.97
C THR A 143 -0.69 -9.97 2.48
N GLY A 144 0.38 -9.59 1.78
CA GLY A 144 0.60 -9.94 0.36
C GLY A 144 0.92 -11.41 0.18
#